data_AF-D7VI49-F1
#
_entry.id   AF-D7VI49-F1
#
_cell.length_a   1.000
_cell.length_b   1.000
_cell.length_c   1.000
_cell.angle_alpha   90.00
_cell.angle_beta   90.00
_cell.angle_gamma   90.00
#
_symmetry.space_group_name_H-M   'P 1'
#
loop_
_entity.id
_entity.type
_entity.pdbx_description
1 polymer ?
#
loop_
_entity_poly.entity_id
_entity_poly.type
_entity_poly.pdbx_seq_one_letter_code
_entity_poly.pdbx_strand_id
1 'polypeptide(L)'
;MKWLVLLLIFISFANAETAFAQVARPVQLNIILHEVQHLSVNPEQSTTNLEYKTVKDYREGVSKTQNNHLTVLSTTPYIIKVQVMENEQQAGTSASVSSPSLELFAQPTNSTFPVHTELQQLSTKDASLISSDHPSTGTYYDVIYKSTGQQSAIDFIKNNEKTTYSNTILYSIESK
;
A
#
# COMPACT_ATOMS: atom_id res chain seq x y z
N MET A 1 -0.23 113.63 5.19
CA MET A 1 -1.67 113.60 4.87
C MET A 1 -1.86 112.76 3.62
N LYS A 2 -2.74 111.74 3.69
CA LYS A 2 -3.22 110.84 2.62
C LYS A 2 -2.19 109.77 2.19
N TRP A 3 -2.45 108.46 2.18
CA TRP A 3 -3.63 107.65 2.51
C TRP A 3 -3.18 106.17 2.71
N LEU A 4 -3.97 105.43 3.50
CA LEU A 4 -4.13 103.95 3.56
C LEU A 4 -3.80 103.24 2.22
N VAL A 5 -3.23 102.03 2.18
CA VAL A 5 -3.99 100.76 2.28
C VAL A 5 -3.11 99.61 2.81
N LEU A 6 -3.73 98.86 3.71
CA LEU A 6 -3.30 97.64 4.39
C LEU A 6 -3.77 96.43 3.57
N LEU A 7 -2.94 95.40 3.34
CA LEU A 7 -3.44 94.00 3.36
C LEU A 7 -2.30 92.99 3.53
N LEU A 8 -2.20 92.47 4.75
CA LEU A 8 -1.61 91.17 5.07
C LEU A 8 -2.45 90.07 4.41
N ILE A 9 -1.81 89.19 3.62
CA ILE A 9 -2.35 87.86 3.34
C ILE A 9 -1.40 86.84 3.96
N PHE A 10 -1.89 86.23 5.03
CA PHE A 10 -1.32 85.10 5.75
C PHE A 10 -1.73 83.84 4.98
N ILE A 11 -0.83 83.18 4.26
CA ILE A 11 -1.08 81.83 3.72
C ILE A 11 -0.38 80.84 4.66
N SER A 12 -1.19 80.24 5.52
CA SER A 12 -0.84 79.08 6.32
C SER A 12 -0.85 77.81 5.48
N PHE A 13 0.13 76.94 5.75
CA PHE A 13 0.10 75.48 5.63
C PHE A 13 -0.15 74.84 4.25
N ALA A 14 0.91 74.22 3.73
CA ALA A 14 0.84 72.82 3.33
C ALA A 14 2.21 72.16 3.59
N ASN A 15 2.33 71.42 4.69
CA ASN A 15 3.39 70.43 4.81
C ASN A 15 3.14 69.40 3.72
N ALA A 16 3.97 69.39 2.67
CA ALA A 16 3.99 68.28 1.74
C ALA A 16 4.71 67.13 2.44
N GLU A 17 3.98 66.32 3.20
CA GLU A 17 4.46 65.00 3.58
C GLU A 17 4.52 64.16 2.30
N THR A 18 5.72 64.03 1.74
CA THR A 18 5.97 63.06 0.68
C THR A 18 5.90 61.67 1.31
N ALA A 19 4.71 61.07 1.28
CA ALA A 19 4.55 59.66 1.59
C ALA A 19 5.39 58.85 0.59
N PHE A 20 6.50 58.28 1.04
CA PHE A 20 7.24 57.31 0.25
C PHE A 20 6.34 56.09 0.06
N ALA A 21 5.93 55.82 -1.18
CA ALA A 21 5.23 54.60 -1.53
C ALA A 21 6.08 53.40 -1.08
N GLN A 22 5.52 52.50 -0.27
CA GLN A 22 6.18 51.26 0.08
C GLN A 22 6.37 50.45 -1.21
N VAL A 23 7.62 50.27 -1.63
CA VAL A 23 7.94 49.41 -2.78
C VAL A 23 7.72 47.97 -2.34
N ALA A 24 6.52 47.45 -2.58
CA ALA A 24 6.24 46.03 -2.42
C ALA A 24 7.11 45.25 -3.41
N ARG A 25 8.02 44.42 -2.89
CA ARG A 25 8.83 43.51 -3.70
C ARG A 25 8.09 42.17 -3.80
N PRO A 26 7.84 41.63 -5.00
CA PRO A 26 7.21 40.33 -5.12
C PRO A 26 8.11 39.25 -4.52
N VAL A 27 7.51 38.34 -3.76
CA VAL A 27 8.18 37.15 -3.20
C VAL A 27 7.73 35.95 -4.01
N GLN A 28 8.66 35.07 -4.37
CA GLN A 28 8.36 33.80 -5.02
C GLN A 28 8.21 32.71 -3.95
N LEU A 29 7.03 32.07 -3.92
CA LEU A 29 6.76 30.89 -3.12
C LEU A 29 6.76 29.66 -4.03
N ASN A 30 7.59 28.67 -3.70
CA ASN A 30 7.63 27.39 -4.39
C ASN A 30 7.08 26.30 -3.47
N ILE A 31 6.15 25.48 -3.99
CA ILE A 31 5.69 24.25 -3.35
C ILE A 31 6.27 23.09 -4.16
N ILE A 32 7.07 22.25 -3.51
CA ILE A 32 7.70 21.08 -4.12
C ILE A 32 7.04 19.84 -3.53
N LEU A 33 6.48 19.00 -4.40
CA LEU A 33 5.84 17.74 -4.02
C LEU A 33 6.73 16.58 -4.49
N HIS A 34 6.82 15.55 -3.66
CA HIS A 34 7.58 14.33 -3.95
C HIS A 34 6.64 13.15 -4.12
N GLU A 35 7.12 12.12 -4.82
CA GLU A 35 6.40 10.85 -4.88
C GLU A 35 6.35 10.20 -3.50
N VAL A 36 5.20 9.63 -3.16
CA VAL A 36 4.98 8.89 -1.92
C VAL A 36 4.40 7.53 -2.27
N GLN A 37 5.02 6.48 -1.75
CA GLN A 37 4.54 5.10 -1.82
C GLN A 37 4.53 4.50 -0.42
N HIS A 38 3.45 3.79 -0.12
CA HIS A 38 3.29 3.10 1.14
C HIS A 38 2.45 1.83 0.91
N LEU A 39 3.02 0.71 1.33
CA LEU A 39 2.36 -0.58 1.38
C LEU A 39 2.42 -1.09 2.81
N SER A 40 1.28 -1.44 3.38
CA SER A 40 1.22 -2.07 4.69
C SER A 40 0.38 -3.33 4.68
N VAL A 41 0.86 -4.34 5.40
CA VAL A 41 0.13 -5.56 5.73
C VAL A 41 -0.60 -5.34 7.06
N ASN A 42 -1.85 -5.79 7.17
CA ASN A 42 -2.61 -5.72 8.40
C ASN A 42 -1.91 -6.55 9.52
N PRO A 43 -1.46 -5.90 10.61
CA PRO A 43 -0.66 -6.58 11.65
C PRO A 43 -1.46 -7.62 12.44
N GLU A 44 -2.79 -7.46 12.54
CA GLU A 44 -3.67 -8.45 13.18
C GLU A 44 -3.83 -9.73 12.35
N GLN A 45 -3.32 -9.73 11.12
CA GLN A 45 -3.37 -10.82 10.17
C GLN A 45 -1.95 -11.31 9.79
N SER A 46 -0.98 -11.12 10.69
CA SER A 46 0.43 -11.54 10.49
C SER A 46 0.60 -13.06 10.33
N THR A 47 -0.42 -13.85 10.65
CA THR A 47 -0.41 -15.31 10.52
C THR A 47 -1.70 -15.78 9.87
N THR A 48 -1.56 -16.57 8.80
CA THR A 48 -2.68 -17.20 8.10
C THR A 48 -2.52 -18.71 8.14
N ASN A 49 -3.48 -19.41 8.74
CA ASN A 49 -3.49 -20.87 8.79
C ASN A 49 -4.45 -21.44 7.74
N LEU A 50 -3.90 -22.26 6.86
CA LEU A 50 -4.64 -23.10 5.92
C LEU A 50 -4.77 -24.50 6.53
N GLU A 51 -5.88 -24.78 7.19
CA GLU A 51 -6.06 -26.00 7.99
C GLU A 51 -6.80 -27.09 7.21
N TYR A 52 -6.15 -28.25 7.04
CA TYR A 52 -6.73 -29.43 6.43
C TYR A 52 -7.33 -30.34 7.50
N LYS A 53 -8.67 -30.37 7.59
CA LYS A 53 -9.40 -31.09 8.64
C LYS A 53 -10.18 -32.29 8.11
N THR A 54 -10.62 -32.22 6.86
CA THR A 54 -11.46 -33.23 6.24
C THR A 54 -10.78 -33.88 5.05
N VAL A 55 -11.21 -35.08 4.67
CA VAL A 55 -10.72 -35.76 3.44
C VAL A 55 -10.91 -34.88 2.20
N LYS A 56 -11.97 -34.06 2.17
CA LYS A 56 -12.22 -33.12 1.07
C LYS A 56 -11.12 -32.07 1.00
N ASP A 57 -10.73 -31.48 2.14
CA ASP A 57 -9.64 -30.50 2.22
C ASP A 57 -8.34 -31.09 1.64
N TYR A 58 -8.01 -32.33 2.00
CA TYR A 58 -6.82 -33.00 1.46
C TYR A 58 -6.91 -33.35 -0.02
N ARG A 59 -8.11 -33.50 -0.59
CA ARG A 59 -8.31 -33.80 -2.02
C ARG A 59 -8.36 -32.55 -2.89
N GLU A 60 -8.97 -31.49 -2.39
CA GLU A 60 -9.30 -30.29 -3.16
C GLU A 60 -8.44 -29.09 -2.78
N GLY A 61 -7.87 -29.09 -1.57
CA GLY A 61 -7.17 -27.94 -1.00
C GLY A 61 -8.05 -27.12 -0.08
N VAL A 62 -7.52 -26.01 0.43
CA VAL A 62 -8.25 -25.08 1.29
C VAL A 62 -8.01 -23.65 0.86
N SER A 63 -8.90 -22.76 1.29
CA SER A 63 -8.84 -21.34 0.98
C SER A 63 -9.15 -20.51 2.22
N LYS A 64 -8.46 -19.38 2.37
CA LYS A 64 -8.72 -18.40 3.42
C LYS A 64 -8.61 -16.98 2.87
N THR A 65 -9.64 -16.18 3.10
CA THR A 65 -9.62 -14.74 2.81
C THR A 65 -9.18 -13.98 4.05
N GLN A 66 -8.21 -13.09 3.86
CA GLN A 66 -7.83 -12.05 4.79
C GLN A 66 -8.42 -10.73 4.29
N ASN A 67 -9.40 -10.20 5.01
CA ASN A 67 -10.10 -8.98 4.59
C ASN A 67 -9.25 -7.74 4.90
N ASN A 68 -9.19 -6.78 3.97
CA ASN A 68 -8.37 -5.56 4.05
C ASN A 68 -6.94 -5.86 4.50
N HIS A 69 -6.35 -6.90 3.92
CA HIS A 69 -5.04 -7.39 4.30
C HIS A 69 -3.92 -6.45 3.87
N LEU A 70 -4.04 -5.87 2.68
CA LEU A 70 -3.08 -4.87 2.19
C LEU A 70 -3.74 -3.51 2.15
N THR A 71 -2.98 -2.48 2.54
CA THR A 71 -3.33 -1.07 2.31
C THR A 71 -2.26 -0.43 1.46
N VAL A 72 -2.69 0.28 0.42
CA VAL A 72 -1.83 0.85 -0.60
C VAL A 72 -2.09 2.34 -0.72
N LEU A 73 -1.02 3.12 -0.67
CA LEU A 73 -1.01 4.53 -1.05
C LEU A 73 0.14 4.71 -2.03
N SER A 74 -0.15 5.31 -3.18
CA SER A 74 0.85 5.67 -4.18
C SER A 74 0.43 6.94 -4.90
N THR A 75 1.33 7.91 -5.02
CA THR A 75 1.10 9.11 -5.84
C THR A 75 1.30 8.86 -7.34
N THR A 76 1.78 7.67 -7.72
CA THR A 76 2.07 7.24 -9.09
C THR A 76 1.39 5.90 -9.40
N PRO A 77 1.25 5.52 -10.68
CA PRO A 77 0.97 4.13 -11.06
C PRO A 77 1.94 3.16 -10.39
N TYR A 78 1.46 1.97 -10.00
CA TYR A 78 2.23 1.06 -9.15
C TYR A 78 2.01 -0.41 -9.49
N ILE A 79 2.99 -1.23 -9.09
CA ILE A 79 2.92 -2.68 -9.06
C ILE A 79 3.20 -3.16 -7.64
N ILE A 80 2.40 -4.11 -7.16
CA ILE A 80 2.69 -4.86 -5.95
C ILE A 80 3.13 -6.26 -6.34
N LYS A 81 4.33 -6.62 -5.89
CA LYS A 81 4.91 -7.94 -6.10
C LYS A 81 4.78 -8.78 -4.84
N VAL A 82 4.78 -10.09 -5.04
CA VAL A 82 4.76 -11.08 -3.95
C VAL A 82 5.78 -12.18 -4.23
N GLN A 83 6.42 -12.65 -3.17
CA GLN A 83 7.31 -13.81 -3.19
C GLN A 83 7.36 -14.50 -1.81
N VAL A 84 7.89 -15.72 -1.78
CA VAL A 84 8.22 -16.47 -0.57
C VAL A 84 9.69 -16.22 -0.22
N MET A 85 9.99 -15.77 1.00
CA MET A 85 11.37 -15.44 1.43
C MET A 85 12.25 -16.66 1.73
N GLU A 86 11.69 -17.69 2.36
CA GLU A 86 12.42 -18.90 2.75
C GLU A 86 11.67 -20.15 2.31
N ASN A 87 12.41 -21.18 1.91
CA ASN A 87 11.84 -22.49 1.65
C ASN A 87 11.18 -23.05 2.91
N GLU A 88 10.10 -23.78 2.70
CA GLU A 88 9.27 -24.36 3.75
C GLU A 88 10.07 -25.06 4.83
N GLN A 89 9.87 -24.64 6.07
CA GLN A 89 10.30 -25.40 7.22
C GLN A 89 9.19 -26.38 7.60
N GLN A 90 9.45 -27.66 7.42
CA GLN A 90 8.61 -28.73 7.95
C GLN A 90 8.92 -28.93 9.43
N ALA A 91 7.96 -28.65 10.30
CA ALA A 91 8.05 -28.99 11.71
C ALA A 91 7.37 -30.34 11.99
N GLY A 92 8.08 -31.24 12.70
CA GLY A 92 7.45 -32.34 13.43
C GLY A 92 7.75 -33.78 13.02
N THR A 93 8.49 -34.07 11.94
CA THR A 93 8.83 -35.48 11.60
C THR A 93 10.13 -35.59 10.77
N SER A 94 10.76 -36.79 10.77
CA SER A 94 11.93 -37.13 9.95
C SER A 94 11.58 -37.69 8.55
N ALA A 95 10.29 -37.84 8.26
CA ALA A 95 9.79 -38.27 6.95
C ALA A 95 9.27 -37.05 6.19
N SER A 96 9.83 -36.77 5.01
CA SER A 96 9.42 -35.62 4.21
C SER A 96 8.29 -36.03 3.25
N VAL A 97 7.13 -35.39 3.39
CA VAL A 97 6.14 -35.30 2.32
C VAL A 97 6.29 -33.90 1.72
N SER A 98 6.15 -33.76 0.40
CA SER A 98 6.13 -32.44 -0.24
C SER A 98 5.01 -31.61 0.38
N SER A 99 5.16 -30.30 0.47
CA SER A 99 4.03 -29.44 0.79
C SER A 99 3.02 -29.37 -0.37
N PRO A 100 1.78 -28.94 -0.08
CA PRO A 100 0.86 -28.46 -1.09
C PRO A 100 1.33 -27.14 -1.71
N SER A 101 1.10 -26.96 -3.02
CA SER A 101 1.34 -25.68 -3.69
C SER A 101 0.45 -24.58 -3.11
N LEU A 102 0.99 -23.36 -3.05
CA LEU A 102 0.28 -22.17 -2.59
C LEU A 102 -0.01 -21.21 -3.74
N GLU A 103 -1.20 -20.62 -3.72
CA GLU A 103 -1.65 -19.61 -4.67
C GLU A 103 -2.21 -18.39 -3.91
N LEU A 104 -2.04 -17.21 -4.49
CA LEU A 104 -2.54 -15.94 -3.98
C LEU A 104 -3.36 -15.19 -5.02
N PHE A 105 -4.42 -14.56 -4.56
CA PHE A 105 -5.18 -13.60 -5.34
C PHE A 105 -5.52 -12.39 -4.47
N ALA A 106 -5.49 -11.19 -5.04
CA ALA A 106 -5.87 -9.95 -4.35
C ALA A 106 -7.11 -9.34 -5.00
N GLN A 107 -8.00 -8.77 -4.21
CA GLN A 107 -9.21 -8.11 -4.68
C GLN A 107 -9.35 -6.73 -4.03
N PRO A 108 -9.46 -5.64 -4.81
CA PRO A 108 -9.68 -4.31 -4.23
C PRO A 108 -11.07 -4.20 -3.59
N THR A 109 -11.17 -3.59 -2.42
CA THR A 109 -12.46 -3.42 -1.71
C THR A 109 -13.05 -2.02 -1.81
N ASN A 110 -12.21 -1.00 -2.04
CA ASN A 110 -12.62 0.40 -2.09
C ASN A 110 -11.94 1.20 -3.23
N SER A 111 -11.44 0.53 -4.27
CA SER A 111 -10.80 1.23 -5.39
C SER A 111 -11.82 1.99 -6.25
N THR A 112 -11.53 3.24 -6.56
CA THR A 112 -12.31 4.06 -7.51
C THR A 112 -11.86 3.88 -8.96
N PHE A 113 -10.68 3.29 -9.17
CA PHE A 113 -10.11 3.02 -10.48
C PHE A 113 -9.99 1.51 -10.73
N PRO A 114 -10.03 1.06 -12.00
CA PRO A 114 -9.69 -0.31 -12.33
C PRO A 114 -8.28 -0.66 -11.86
N VAL A 115 -8.14 -1.86 -11.31
CA VAL A 115 -6.87 -2.44 -10.91
C VAL A 115 -6.79 -3.83 -11.50
N HIS A 116 -5.64 -4.19 -12.04
CA HIS A 116 -5.40 -5.51 -12.61
C HIS A 116 -4.82 -6.41 -11.53
N THR A 117 -5.45 -7.56 -11.34
CA THR A 117 -5.07 -8.55 -10.32
C THR A 117 -5.09 -9.92 -10.95
N GLU A 118 -4.08 -10.73 -10.68
CA GLU A 118 -3.93 -12.06 -11.24
C GLU A 118 -3.76 -13.10 -10.12
N LEU A 119 -4.21 -14.32 -10.38
CA LEU A 119 -3.91 -15.46 -9.50
C LEU A 119 -2.45 -15.84 -9.68
N GLN A 120 -1.67 -15.77 -8.61
CA GLN A 120 -0.24 -16.06 -8.62
C GLN A 120 0.06 -17.35 -7.87
N GLN A 121 0.78 -18.26 -8.51
CA GLN A 121 1.40 -19.37 -7.81
C GLN A 121 2.63 -18.85 -7.05
N LEU A 122 2.66 -19.07 -5.74
CA LEU A 122 3.74 -18.58 -4.90
C LEU A 122 5.02 -19.38 -5.12
N SER A 123 6.13 -18.65 -5.19
CA SER A 123 7.47 -19.20 -5.28
C SER A 123 8.47 -18.20 -4.69
N THR A 124 9.75 -18.55 -4.68
CA THR A 124 10.83 -17.64 -4.31
C THR A 124 11.18 -16.62 -5.39
N LYS A 125 10.39 -16.55 -6.47
CA LYS A 125 10.54 -15.53 -7.52
C LYS A 125 9.44 -14.48 -7.36
N ASP A 126 9.82 -13.23 -7.57
CA ASP A 126 8.86 -12.13 -7.62
C ASP A 126 7.79 -12.37 -8.71
N ALA A 127 6.54 -12.22 -8.30
CA ALA A 127 5.38 -12.26 -9.17
C ALA A 127 4.51 -11.01 -8.97
N SER A 128 3.98 -10.43 -10.05
CA SER A 128 3.07 -9.28 -9.97
C SER A 128 1.69 -9.71 -9.49
N LEU A 129 1.29 -9.27 -8.30
CA LEU A 129 -0.01 -9.58 -7.70
C LEU A 129 -1.07 -8.54 -8.05
N ILE A 130 -0.70 -7.26 -7.97
CA ILE A 130 -1.58 -6.10 -8.21
C ILE A 130 -0.85 -5.13 -9.13
N SER A 131 -1.55 -4.60 -10.11
CA SER A 131 -1.02 -3.65 -11.09
C SER A 131 -2.07 -2.56 -11.32
N SER A 132 -1.71 -1.30 -11.06
CA SER A 132 -2.60 -0.16 -11.29
C SER A 132 -1.94 0.87 -12.17
N ASP A 133 -2.69 1.40 -13.13
CA ASP A 133 -2.27 2.53 -13.98
C ASP A 133 -2.66 3.88 -13.38
N HIS A 134 -3.15 3.88 -12.13
CA HIS A 134 -3.60 5.06 -11.42
C HIS A 134 -2.97 5.16 -10.02
N PRO A 135 -2.75 6.39 -9.51
CA PRO A 135 -2.43 6.61 -8.10
C PRO A 135 -3.51 6.03 -7.17
N SER A 136 -3.12 5.73 -5.94
CA SER A 136 -4.02 5.32 -4.86
C SER A 136 -3.85 6.23 -3.64
N THR A 137 -4.95 6.68 -3.07
CA THR A 137 -4.99 7.48 -1.85
C THR A 137 -5.26 6.66 -0.58
N GLY A 138 -5.20 5.32 -0.67
CA GLY A 138 -5.56 4.41 0.43
C GLY A 138 -6.49 3.28 -0.03
N THR A 139 -6.08 2.51 -1.03
CA THR A 139 -6.85 1.34 -1.48
C THR A 139 -6.55 0.14 -0.57
N TYR A 140 -7.61 -0.52 -0.11
CA TYR A 140 -7.55 -1.78 0.61
C TYR A 140 -7.74 -2.95 -0.34
N TYR A 141 -7.05 -4.05 -0.05
CA TYR A 141 -7.19 -5.30 -0.77
C TYR A 141 -7.46 -6.45 0.19
N ASP A 142 -8.49 -7.22 -0.12
CA ASP A 142 -8.63 -8.57 0.41
C ASP A 142 -7.59 -9.46 -0.26
N VAL A 143 -6.95 -10.34 0.52
CA VAL A 143 -6.02 -11.34 -0.02
C VAL A 143 -6.58 -12.73 0.26
N ILE A 144 -6.75 -13.49 -0.81
CA ILE A 144 -7.22 -14.87 -0.78
C ILE A 144 -6.01 -15.78 -0.93
N TYR A 145 -5.71 -16.52 0.13
CA TYR A 145 -4.72 -17.58 0.18
C TYR A 145 -5.38 -18.90 -0.16
N LYS A 146 -4.84 -19.62 -1.15
CA LYS A 146 -5.30 -20.96 -1.52
C LYS A 146 -4.14 -21.93 -1.48
N SER A 147 -4.45 -23.17 -1.14
CA SER A 147 -3.53 -24.29 -1.26
C SER A 147 -4.17 -25.40 -2.07
N THR A 148 -3.36 -26.17 -2.79
CA THR A 148 -3.87 -27.30 -3.57
C THR A 148 -4.18 -28.50 -2.68
N GLY A 149 -5.02 -29.42 -3.16
CA GLY A 149 -5.12 -30.75 -2.57
C GLY A 149 -3.81 -31.52 -2.71
N GLN A 150 -3.56 -32.46 -1.80
CA GLN A 150 -2.43 -33.37 -1.89
C GLN A 150 -2.77 -34.75 -1.31
N GLN A 151 -3.02 -35.72 -2.20
CA GLN A 151 -3.41 -37.07 -1.80
C GLN A 151 -2.33 -37.78 -0.96
N SER A 152 -1.04 -37.53 -1.22
CA SER A 152 0.06 -38.10 -0.44
C SER A 152 0.07 -37.62 1.03
N ALA A 153 -0.47 -36.43 1.31
CA ALA A 153 -0.62 -35.94 2.68
C ALA A 153 -1.61 -36.77 3.50
N ILE A 154 -2.62 -37.38 2.86
CA ILE A 154 -3.60 -38.24 3.55
C ILE A 154 -2.90 -39.47 4.14
N ASP A 155 -2.06 -40.15 3.35
CA ASP A 155 -1.37 -41.34 3.83
C ASP A 155 -0.27 -41.01 4.83
N PHE A 156 0.34 -39.84 4.70
CA PHE A 156 1.30 -39.32 5.65
C PHE A 156 0.66 -39.00 7.01
N ILE A 157 -0.47 -38.28 7.04
CA ILE A 157 -1.13 -37.90 8.30
C ILE A 157 -1.83 -39.07 9.00
N LYS A 158 -2.18 -40.16 8.29
CA LYS A 158 -2.65 -41.38 8.96
C LYS A 158 -1.65 -41.92 10.00
N ASN A 159 -0.36 -41.69 9.76
CA ASN A 159 0.74 -42.18 10.59
C ASN A 159 1.39 -41.07 11.43
N ASN A 160 0.90 -39.82 11.37
CA ASN A 160 1.46 -38.66 12.07
C ASN A 160 0.34 -37.77 12.61
N GLU A 161 0.42 -37.31 13.86
CA GLU A 161 -0.67 -36.53 14.46
C GLU A 161 -0.89 -35.15 13.81
N LYS A 162 0.20 -34.46 13.46
CA LYS A 162 0.20 -33.14 12.84
C LYS A 162 1.51 -32.89 12.11
N THR A 163 1.46 -32.15 11.02
CA THR A 163 2.66 -31.57 10.39
C THR A 163 2.33 -30.14 9.97
N THR A 164 3.32 -29.27 10.06
CA THR A 164 3.17 -27.85 9.75
C THR A 164 4.28 -27.42 8.82
N TYR A 165 3.90 -26.84 7.69
CA TYR A 165 4.77 -26.14 6.77
C TYR A 165 4.58 -24.65 7.00
N SER A 166 5.68 -23.93 7.20
CA SER A 166 5.66 -22.48 7.40
C SER A 166 6.44 -21.80 6.28
N ASN A 167 5.81 -20.77 5.72
CA ASN A 167 6.36 -19.91 4.67
C ASN A 167 6.26 -18.46 5.12
N THR A 168 7.28 -17.66 4.81
CA THR A 168 7.21 -16.21 5.01
C THR A 168 6.95 -15.54 3.67
N ILE A 169 5.83 -14.80 3.57
CA ILE A 169 5.44 -14.07 2.36
C ILE A 169 5.94 -12.63 2.46
N LEU A 170 6.63 -12.17 1.43
CA LEU A 170 7.07 -10.79 1.29
C LEU A 170 6.25 -10.11 0.20
N TYR A 171 5.72 -8.93 0.53
CA TYR A 171 5.13 -8.02 -0.44
C TYR A 171 6.04 -6.80 -0.62
N SER A 172 6.12 -6.32 -1.86
CA SER A 172 6.82 -5.08 -2.18
C SER A 172 5.98 -4.23 -3.13
N ILE A 173 6.23 -2.93 -3.12
CA ILE A 173 5.59 -1.95 -4.01
C ILE A 173 6.68 -1.21 -4.78
N GLU A 174 6.43 -0.95 -6.06
CA GLU A 174 7.25 -0.10 -6.92
C GLU A 174 6.39 0.79 -7.82
N SER A 175 6.92 1.95 -8.20
CA SER A 175 6.36 2.77 -9.28
C SER A 175 6.46 2.01 -10.60
N LYS A 176 5.48 2.20 -11.48
CA LYS A 176 5.60 1.82 -12.90
C LYS A 176 6.36 2.87 -13.71
#